data_AF-A0A1M5B8H4-F1
#
_entry.id   AF-A0A1M5B8H4-F1
#
_cell.length_a   1.000
_cell.length_b   1.000
_cell.length_c   1.000
_cell.angle_alpha   90.00
_cell.angle_beta   90.00
_cell.angle_gamma   90.00
#
_symmetry.space_group_name_H-M   'P 1'
#
loop_
_entity.id
_entity.type
_entity.pdbx_description
1 polymer ?
#
loop_
_entity_poly.entity_id
_entity_poly.type
_entity_poly.pdbx_seq_one_letter_code
_entity_poly.pdbx_strand_id
1 'polypeptide(L)' 'MTREEIVEKTLDTFRNVFGEVDGLTEQTSADDIGKWDSLNHVILIQELEKAFDMKFDLFEIIEIRDVAGIVNYIFANGK' A
#
# COMPACT_ATOMS: atom_id res chain seq x y z
N MET A 1 3.25 -6.40 -14.92
CA MET A 1 3.37 -4.96 -14.61
C MET A 1 4.84 -4.68 -14.31
N THR A 2 5.36 -3.49 -14.62
CA THR A 2 6.71 -3.10 -14.16
C THR A 2 6.66 -2.69 -12.69
N ARG A 3 7.82 -2.65 -12.03
CA ARG A 3 7.89 -2.21 -10.63
C ARG A 3 7.42 -0.76 -10.49
N GLU A 4 7.78 0.08 -11.45
CA GLU A 4 7.41 1.50 -11.49
C GLU A 4 5.89 1.67 -11.55
N GLU A 5 5.20 0.89 -12.39
CA GLU A 5 3.73 0.90 -12.47
C GLU A 5 3.07 0.49 -11.15
N ILE A 6 3.64 -0.49 -10.44
CA ILE A 6 3.14 -0.91 -9.12
C ILE A 6 3.34 0.20 -8.10
N VAL A 7 4.51 0.86 -8.11
CA VAL A 7 4.81 1.97 -7.21
C VAL A 7 3.81 3.10 -7.42
N GLU A 8 3.64 3.59 -8.65
CA GLU A 8 2.71 4.68 -8.96
C GLU A 8 1.29 4.35 -8.49
N LYS A 9 0.79 3.18 -8.86
CA LYS A 9 -0.57 2.74 -8.50
C LYS A 9 -0.75 2.52 -6.99
N THR A 10 0.29 2.06 -6.29
CA THR A 10 0.29 1.95 -4.83
C THR A 10 0.20 3.34 -4.20
N LEU A 11 1.04 4.29 -4.63
CA LEU A 11 1.04 5.66 -4.13
C LEU A 11 -0.31 6.36 -4.38
N ASP A 12 -0.94 6.12 -5.53
CA ASP A 12 -2.29 6.64 -5.82
C ASP A 12 -3.35 6.04 -4.90
N THR A 13 -3.24 4.75 -4.57
CA THR A 13 -4.15 4.11 -3.61
C THR A 13 -3.99 4.71 -2.21
N PHE A 14 -2.75 5.00 -1.79
CA PHE A 14 -2.48 5.73 -0.56
C PHE A 14 -3.14 7.11 -0.55
N ARG A 15 -3.07 7.86 -1.66
CA ARG A 15 -3.74 9.17 -1.79
C ARG A 15 -5.26 9.05 -1.70
N ASN A 16 -5.84 7.99 -2.26
CA ASN A 16 -7.29 7.75 -2.19
C ASN A 16 -7.78 7.48 -0.76
N VAL A 17 -6.97 6.78 0.04
CA VAL A 17 -7.34 6.39 1.42
C VAL A 17 -7.02 7.48 2.43
N PHE A 18 -5.84 8.10 2.34
CA PHE A 18 -5.36 9.05 3.35
C PHE A 18 -5.58 10.52 2.97
N GLY A 19 -5.88 10.79 1.69
CA GLY A 19 -5.94 12.13 1.11
C GLY A 19 -4.59 12.56 0.53
N GLU A 20 -4.42 13.86 0.26
CA GLU A 20 -3.12 14.40 -0.12
C GLU A 20 -2.11 14.20 1.02
N VAL A 21 -1.07 13.41 0.74
CA VAL A 21 0.07 13.19 1.63
C VAL A 21 1.30 13.81 0.96
N ASP A 22 1.79 14.91 1.54
CA ASP A 22 2.98 15.59 1.05
C ASP A 22 4.21 14.68 1.16
N GLY A 23 5.00 14.60 0.09
CA GLY A 23 6.24 13.82 0.09
C GLY A 23 6.04 12.31 0.19
N LEU A 24 4.87 11.79 -0.17
CA LEU A 24 4.62 10.34 -0.21
C LEU A 24 5.57 9.65 -1.20
N THR A 25 6.36 8.71 -0.70
CA THR A 25 7.31 7.91 -1.47
C THR A 25 7.30 6.45 -1.02
N GLU A 26 8.09 5.60 -1.67
CA GLU A 26 8.27 4.21 -1.23
C GLU A 26 8.88 4.08 0.17
N GLN A 27 9.56 5.10 0.67
CA GLN A 27 10.15 5.10 2.02
C GLN A 27 9.14 5.49 3.10
N THR A 28 7.94 5.95 2.72
CA THR A 28 6.92 6.36 3.67
C THR A 28 6.39 5.17 4.46
N SER A 29 6.31 5.33 5.77
CA SER A 29 5.84 4.34 6.72
C SER A 29 4.58 4.78 7.47
N ALA A 30 3.99 3.87 8.24
CA ALA A 30 2.85 4.16 9.11
C ALA A 30 3.17 5.24 10.16
N ASP A 31 4.45 5.43 10.51
CA ASP A 31 4.86 6.45 11.48
C ASP A 31 4.90 7.86 10.85
N ASP A 32 5.01 7.96 9.52
CA ASP A 32 5.03 9.22 8.78
C ASP A 32 3.61 9.74 8.47
N ILE A 33 2.62 8.85 8.40
CA ILE A 33 1.24 9.18 8.10
C ILE A 33 0.40 9.02 9.37
N GLY A 34 0.07 10.12 10.05
CA GLY A 34 -0.70 10.06 11.30
C GLY A 34 -2.10 9.43 11.20
N LYS A 35 -2.65 9.30 9.98
CA LYS A 35 -3.92 8.58 9.72
C LYS A 35 -3.72 7.09 9.47
N TRP A 36 -2.50 6.61 9.26
CA TRP A 36 -2.20 5.21 9.00
C TRP A 36 -2.19 4.40 10.29
N ASP A 37 -3.38 4.26 10.88
CA ASP A 37 -3.67 3.39 12.02
C ASP A 37 -4.13 1.99 11.56
N SER A 38 -4.47 1.12 12.51
CA SER A 38 -4.91 -0.25 12.23
C SER A 38 -6.19 -0.31 11.39
N LEU A 39 -7.12 0.64 11.54
CA LEU A 39 -8.38 0.65 10.80
C LEU A 39 -8.14 1.07 9.35
N ASN A 40 -7.41 2.17 9.15
CA ASN A 40 -7.12 2.65 7.81
C ASN A 40 -6.12 1.75 7.07
N HIS A 41 -5.27 0.99 7.78
CA HIS A 41 -4.47 -0.06 7.15
C HIS A 41 -5.36 -1.15 6.53
N VAL A 42 -6.40 -1.62 7.22
CA VAL A 42 -7.34 -2.59 6.64
C VAL A 42 -8.06 -2.02 5.42
N ILE A 43 -8.48 -0.75 5.47
CA ILE A 43 -9.10 -0.06 4.32
C ILE A 43 -8.11 0.03 3.15
N LEU A 44 -6.85 0.41 3.43
CA LEU A 44 -5.79 0.46 2.43
C LEU A 44 -5.60 -0.89 1.73
N ILE A 45 -5.54 -1.99 2.48
CA ILE A 45 -5.39 -3.32 1.89
C ILE A 45 -6.59 -3.66 1.00
N GLN A 46 -7.82 -3.34 1.40
CA GLN A 46 -9.00 -3.57 0.58
C GLN A 46 -8.98 -2.76 -0.73
N GLU A 47 -8.50 -1.53 -0.71
CA GLU A 47 -8.38 -0.72 -1.92
C GLU A 47 -7.24 -1.21 -2.82
N LEU A 48 -6.12 -1.68 -2.26
CA LEU A 48 -5.05 -2.31 -3.01
C LEU A 48 -5.50 -3.62 -3.67
N GLU A 49 -6.27 -4.46 -2.97
CA GLU A 49 -6.87 -5.67 -3.54
C GLU A 49 -7.71 -5.35 -4.78
N LYS A 50 -8.57 -4.33 -4.70
CA LYS A 50 -9.39 -3.87 -5.83
C LYS A 50 -8.53 -3.28 -6.95
N ALA A 51 -7.54 -2.47 -6.60
CA ALA A 51 -6.68 -1.82 -7.56
C ALA A 51 -5.91 -2.85 -8.39
N PHE A 52 -5.34 -3.87 -7.75
CA PHE A 52 -4.49 -4.87 -8.40
C PHE A 52 -5.23 -6.15 -8.80
N ASP A 53 -6.54 -6.24 -8.56
CA ASP A 53 -7.36 -7.45 -8.77
C ASP A 53 -6.71 -8.70 -8.15
N MET A 54 -6.22 -8.55 -6.92
CA MET A 54 -5.52 -9.60 -6.18
C MET A 54 -6.04 -9.71 -4.74
N LYS A 55 -5.65 -10.78 -4.05
CA LYS A 55 -5.94 -10.97 -2.63
C LYS A 55 -4.65 -10.95 -1.82
N PHE A 56 -4.67 -10.24 -0.71
CA PHE A 56 -3.56 -10.24 0.24
C PHE A 56 -3.81 -11.33 1.28
N ASP A 57 -2.75 -12.05 1.64
CA ASP A 57 -2.80 -12.86 2.85
C ASP A 57 -2.79 -11.91 4.06
N LEU A 58 -3.80 -12.05 4.92
CA LEU A 58 -3.95 -11.18 6.08
C LEU A 58 -2.73 -11.28 6.99
N PHE A 59 -2.19 -12.47 7.25
CA PHE A 59 -1.06 -12.63 8.17
C PHE A 59 0.24 -12.04 7.62
N GLU A 60 0.43 -12.09 6.30
CA GLU A 60 1.63 -11.51 5.67
C GLU A 60 1.58 -9.99 5.65
N ILE A 61 0.38 -9.40 5.49
CA ILE A 61 0.23 -7.95 5.32
C ILE A 61 0.20 -7.18 6.64
N ILE A 62 -0.22 -7.79 7.78
CA ILE A 62 -0.29 -7.05 9.07
C ILE A 62 1.08 -6.53 9.53
N GLU A 63 2.14 -7.25 9.17
CA GLU A 63 3.51 -6.90 9.56
C GLU A 63 4.14 -5.85 8.63
N ILE A 64 3.50 -5.54 7.50
CA ILE A 64 4.00 -4.57 6.53
C ILE A 64 3.56 -3.17 6.92
N ARG A 65 4.53 -2.34 7.29
CA ARG A 65 4.30 -0.99 7.83
C ARG A 65 4.88 0.13 6.98
N ASP A 66 5.33 -0.17 5.78
CA ASP A 66 5.86 0.80 4.83
C ASP A 66 5.40 0.51 3.39
N VAL A 67 5.45 1.54 2.55
CA VAL A 67 5.01 1.46 1.15
C VAL A 67 5.86 0.46 0.37
N ALA A 68 7.19 0.45 0.59
CA ALA A 68 8.11 -0.46 -0.10
C ALA A 68 7.75 -1.93 0.12
N GLY A 69 7.39 -2.32 1.34
CA GLY A 69 6.97 -3.67 1.68
C GLY A 69 5.69 -4.08 0.94
N ILE A 70 4.73 -3.17 0.82
CA ILE A 70 3.50 -3.40 0.04
C ILE A 70 3.83 -3.58 -1.44
N VAL A 71 4.65 -2.69 -2.01
CA VAL A 71 5.10 -2.78 -3.40
C VAL A 71 5.81 -4.11 -3.67
N ASN A 72 6.72 -4.51 -2.77
CA ASN A 72 7.45 -5.76 -2.89
C ASN A 72 6.52 -6.99 -2.80
N TYR A 73 5.52 -6.94 -1.93
CA TYR A 73 4.50 -7.98 -1.82
C TYR A 73 3.73 -8.15 -3.13
N ILE A 74 3.24 -7.03 -3.69
CA ILE A 74 2.50 -7.03 -4.96
C ILE A 74 3.40 -7.48 -6.10
N PHE A 75 4.65 -7.05 -6.15
CA PHE A 75 5.58 -7.47 -7.18
C PHE A 75 5.87 -8.98 -7.13
N ALA A 76 5.92 -9.58 -5.94
CA ALA A 76 6.18 -11.01 -5.76
C ALA A 76 4.95 -11.89 -6.04
N ASN A 77 3.73 -11.39 -5.78
CA ASN A 77 2.49 -12.17 -5.81
C ASN A 77 1.49 -11.76 -6.89
N GLY A 78 1.66 -10.58 -7.48
CA GLY A 78 0.87 -10.07 -8.60
C GLY A 78 1.21 -10.82 -9.89
N LYS A 79 0.19 -11.24 -10.63
CA LYS A 79 0.34 -11.91 -11.93
C LYS A 79 0.55 -10.91 -13.07
#